data_AF-A0A7S1MSZ0-F1
#
_entry.id   AF-A0A7S1MSZ0-F1
#
_cell.length_a   1.000
_cell.length_b   1.000
_cell.length_c   1.000
_cell.angle_alpha   90.00
_cell.angle_beta   90.00
_cell.angle_gamma   90.00
#
_symmetry.space_group_name_H-M   'P 1'
#
loop_
_entity.id
_entity.type
_entity.pdbx_description
1 polymer ?
#
loop_
_entity_poly.entity_id
_entity_poly.type
_entity_poly.pdbx_seq_one_letter_code
_entity_poly.pdbx_strand_id
1 'polypeptide(L)'
;MAKVWQELRHYRHRDMLQQVLLRVFERDQLECRVIQSPAFLPLLTRWTELLVAGKVHGSAADPHDVPPEVQTQAKASGVPEVRWLVKRLLSRELLHRGPPHFPSTLLQRGPQYPFEPWDLNYLRTRTGNIRGTELNQKVELPQPPEGWTPPGPSRPRDLWAEGCLDDEDHSDFHKPPRS
;
A
#
# COMPACT_ATOMS: atom_id res chain seq x y z
N MET A 1 -0.71 21.58 -36.91
CA MET A 1 -0.28 20.23 -36.47
C MET A 1 0.85 20.28 -35.44
N ALA A 2 1.92 21.05 -35.63
CA ALA A 2 3.07 21.08 -34.70
C ALA A 2 2.70 21.47 -33.24
N LYS A 3 1.79 22.42 -33.03
CA LYS A 3 1.34 22.86 -31.70
C LYS A 3 0.64 21.75 -30.91
N VAL A 4 -0.24 20.99 -31.56
CA VAL A 4 -0.95 19.85 -30.94
C VAL A 4 0.03 18.78 -30.44
N TRP A 5 1.08 18.50 -31.22
CA TRP A 5 2.13 17.56 -30.80
C TRP A 5 2.95 18.05 -29.61
N GLN A 6 3.18 19.36 -29.49
CA GLN A 6 3.84 19.94 -28.32
C GLN A 6 2.96 19.80 -27.09
N GLU A 7 1.67 20.13 -27.20
CA GLU A 7 0.70 19.97 -26.10
C GLU A 7 0.61 18.51 -25.64
N LEU A 8 0.53 17.54 -26.56
CA LEU A 8 0.54 16.11 -26.24
C LEU A 8 1.80 15.68 -25.50
N ARG A 9 2.98 16.23 -25.86
CA ARG A 9 4.23 15.97 -25.12
C ARG A 9 4.18 16.55 -23.71
N HIS A 10 3.64 17.76 -23.54
CA HIS A 10 3.48 18.36 -22.22
C HIS A 10 2.58 17.51 -21.31
N TYR A 11 1.43 17.04 -21.82
CA TYR A 11 0.56 16.15 -21.07
C TYR A 11 1.27 14.85 -20.68
N ARG A 12 2.02 14.24 -21.60
CA ARG A 12 2.79 13.03 -21.30
C ARG A 12 3.83 13.27 -20.19
N HIS A 13 4.56 14.38 -20.24
CA HIS A 13 5.55 14.71 -19.21
C HIS A 13 4.90 14.99 -17.85
N ARG A 14 3.70 15.60 -17.85
CA ARG A 14 2.90 15.80 -16.65
C ARG A 14 2.46 14.49 -16.01
N ASP A 15 1.95 13.57 -16.82
CA ASP A 15 1.50 12.28 -16.32
C ASP A 15 2.70 11.46 -15.80
N MET A 16 3.87 11.54 -16.45
CA MET A 16 5.11 10.94 -15.95
C MET A 16 5.54 11.53 -14.61
N LEU A 17 5.54 12.86 -14.47
CA LEU A 17 5.88 13.52 -13.21
C LEU A 17 4.91 13.09 -12.10
N GLN A 18 3.61 13.03 -12.40
CA GLN A 18 2.60 12.58 -11.46
C GLN A 18 2.86 11.14 -11.00
N GLN A 19 3.20 10.23 -11.92
CA GLN A 19 3.57 8.85 -11.58
C GLN A 19 4.82 8.77 -10.71
N VAL A 20 5.84 9.58 -10.98
CA VAL A 20 7.06 9.64 -10.16
C VAL A 20 6.72 10.08 -8.73
N LEU A 21 5.92 11.14 -8.58
CA LEU A 21 5.48 11.59 -7.26
C LEU A 21 4.64 10.52 -6.54
N LEU A 22 3.69 9.89 -7.23
CA LEU A 22 2.89 8.82 -6.63
C LEU A 22 3.73 7.63 -6.20
N ARG A 23 4.74 7.23 -6.99
CA ARG A 23 5.67 6.14 -6.65
C ARG A 23 6.42 6.42 -5.35
N VAL A 24 6.83 7.66 -5.15
CA VAL A 24 7.59 8.09 -3.96
C VAL A 24 6.72 8.07 -2.70
N PHE A 25 5.41 8.32 -2.85
CA PHE A 25 4.45 8.34 -1.76
C PHE A 25 3.47 7.16 -1.76
N GLU A 26 3.81 6.02 -2.36
CA GLU A 26 2.91 4.86 -2.52
C GLU A 26 2.26 4.39 -1.21
N ARG A 27 2.97 4.58 -0.08
CA ARG A 27 2.51 4.16 1.24
C ARG A 27 1.58 5.16 1.92
N ASP A 28 1.61 6.43 1.51
CA ASP A 28 0.89 7.49 2.22
C ASP A 28 -0.32 7.98 1.42
N GLN A 29 -1.52 7.65 1.96
CA GLN A 29 -2.78 7.94 1.29
C GLN A 29 -3.11 9.43 1.17
N LEU A 30 -2.62 10.27 2.09
CA LEU A 30 -2.93 11.70 2.09
C LEU A 30 -2.18 12.42 0.96
N GLU A 31 -0.88 12.14 0.83
CA GLU A 31 0.00 12.65 -0.23
C GLU A 31 -0.55 12.24 -1.60
N CYS A 32 -0.85 10.95 -1.79
CA CYS A 32 -1.45 10.46 -3.02
C CYS A 32 -2.78 11.16 -3.35
N ARG A 33 -3.65 11.37 -2.35
CA ARG A 33 -4.93 12.07 -2.53
C ARG A 33 -4.73 13.52 -2.96
N VAL A 34 -3.74 14.22 -2.42
CA VAL A 34 -3.43 15.61 -2.80
C VAL A 34 -2.83 15.63 -4.21
N ILE A 35 -1.92 14.72 -4.56
CA ILE A 35 -1.31 14.63 -5.89
C ILE A 35 -2.35 14.35 -6.98
N GLN A 36 -3.37 13.53 -6.67
CA GLN A 36 -4.48 13.23 -7.58
C GLN A 36 -5.57 14.31 -7.58
N SER A 37 -5.51 15.28 -6.66
CA SER A 37 -6.54 16.30 -6.55
C SER A 37 -6.50 17.28 -7.73
N PRO A 38 -7.66 17.81 -8.16
CA PRO A 38 -7.70 18.82 -9.23
C PRO A 38 -6.99 20.12 -8.83
N ALA A 39 -6.89 20.39 -7.52
CA ALA A 39 -6.18 21.55 -6.99
C ALA A 39 -4.65 21.50 -7.25
N PHE A 40 -4.09 20.30 -7.43
CA PHE A 40 -2.66 20.12 -7.67
C PHE A 40 -2.29 20.14 -9.16
N LEU A 41 -3.25 19.93 -10.06
CA LEU A 41 -3.03 19.91 -11.52
C LEU A 41 -2.38 21.18 -12.09
N PRO A 42 -2.77 22.42 -11.70
CA PRO A 42 -2.13 23.63 -12.20
C PRO A 42 -0.64 23.71 -11.83
N LEU A 43 -0.32 23.19 -10.64
CA LEU A 43 1.03 23.18 -10.10
C LEU A 43 1.90 22.12 -10.81
N LEU A 44 1.35 20.93 -11.08
CA LEU A 44 1.99 19.92 -11.93
C LEU A 44 2.27 20.45 -13.34
N THR A 45 1.29 21.12 -13.94
CA THR A 45 1.43 21.69 -15.28
C THR A 45 2.57 22.70 -15.30
N ARG A 46 2.61 23.62 -14.34
CA ARG A 46 3.70 24.59 -14.23
C ARG A 46 5.05 23.94 -14.00
N TRP A 47 5.14 22.93 -13.14
CA TRP A 47 6.37 22.20 -12.90
C TRP A 47 6.87 21.54 -14.19
N THR A 48 5.97 20.95 -14.98
CA THR A 48 6.35 20.28 -16.23
C THR A 48 6.82 21.25 -17.31
N GLU A 49 6.27 22.46 -17.37
CA GLU A 49 6.78 23.51 -18.26
C GLU A 49 8.25 23.83 -17.94
N LEU A 50 8.59 23.94 -16.66
CA LEU A 50 9.95 24.24 -16.21
C LEU A 50 10.91 23.07 -16.50
N LEU A 51 10.47 21.83 -16.28
CA LEU A 51 11.27 20.65 -16.61
C LEU A 51 11.55 20.54 -18.11
N VAL A 52 10.53 20.75 -18.95
CA VAL A 52 10.68 20.73 -20.41
C VAL A 52 11.60 21.87 -20.88
N ALA A 53 11.50 23.06 -20.29
CA ALA A 53 12.41 24.17 -20.56
C ALA A 53 13.87 23.83 -20.19
N GLY A 54 14.07 23.11 -19.08
CA GLY A 54 15.37 22.60 -18.64
C GLY A 54 15.88 21.38 -19.41
N LYS A 55 15.14 20.90 -20.42
CA LYS A 55 15.41 19.65 -21.17
C LYS A 55 15.43 18.39 -20.28
N VAL A 56 14.79 18.44 -19.11
CA VAL A 56 14.64 17.32 -18.19
C VAL A 56 13.32 16.60 -18.47
N HIS A 57 13.35 15.27 -18.51
CA HIS A 57 12.15 14.47 -18.70
C HIS A 57 11.40 14.31 -17.37
N GLY A 58 10.07 14.37 -17.39
CA GLY A 58 9.24 14.17 -16.20
C GLY A 58 9.53 12.87 -15.42
N SER A 59 10.00 11.81 -16.08
CA SER A 59 10.40 10.54 -15.44
C SER A 59 11.73 10.59 -14.69
N ALA A 60 12.58 11.58 -14.97
CA ALA A 60 13.89 11.77 -14.36
C ALA A 60 13.89 12.93 -13.36
N ALA A 61 12.73 13.53 -13.09
CA ALA A 61 12.61 14.61 -12.12
C ALA A 61 12.79 14.05 -10.70
N ASP A 62 13.62 14.73 -9.90
CA ASP A 62 13.69 14.47 -8.46
C ASP A 62 12.43 15.04 -7.78
N PRO A 63 11.62 14.20 -7.09
CA PRO A 63 10.46 14.64 -6.32
C PRO A 63 10.76 15.77 -5.32
N HIS A 64 11.98 15.81 -4.80
CA HIS A 64 12.39 16.75 -3.76
C HIS A 64 12.98 18.05 -4.31
N ASP A 65 13.27 18.13 -5.61
CA ASP A 65 13.78 19.32 -6.27
C ASP A 65 12.64 20.14 -6.86
N VAL A 66 11.87 20.78 -5.98
CA VAL A 66 10.69 21.58 -6.37
C VAL A 66 11.14 22.98 -6.81
N PRO A 67 10.88 23.40 -8.07
CA PRO A 67 11.28 24.72 -8.57
C PRO A 67 10.68 25.88 -7.74
N PRO A 68 11.40 26.99 -7.56
CA PRO A 68 10.95 28.11 -6.72
C PRO A 68 9.64 28.73 -7.22
N GLU A 69 9.39 28.74 -8.53
CA GLU A 69 8.13 29.22 -9.12
C GLU A 69 6.95 28.35 -8.68
N VAL A 70 7.15 27.04 -8.65
CA VAL A 70 6.16 26.06 -8.19
C VAL A 70 5.87 26.27 -6.70
N GLN A 71 6.89 26.59 -5.89
CA GLN A 71 6.72 26.90 -4.48
C GLN A 71 5.93 28.19 -4.24
N THR A 72 6.19 29.25 -5.00
CA THR A 72 5.44 30.50 -4.88
C THR A 72 3.97 30.32 -5.28
N GLN A 73 3.71 29.55 -6.33
CA GLN A 73 2.35 29.20 -6.76
C GLN A 73 1.61 28.36 -5.71
N ALA A 74 2.29 27.40 -5.06
CA ALA A 74 1.73 26.63 -3.96
C ALA A 74 1.31 27.50 -2.76
N LYS A 75 2.08 28.56 -2.47
CA LYS A 75 1.74 29.51 -1.40
C LYS A 75 0.51 30.33 -1.78
N ALA A 76 0.44 30.75 -3.05
CA ALA A 76 -0.63 31.58 -3.60
C ALA A 76 -1.95 30.83 -3.88
N SER A 77 -1.93 29.50 -4.01
CA SER A 77 -3.13 28.71 -4.34
C SER A 77 -4.25 28.78 -3.29
N GLY A 78 -3.93 29.19 -2.05
CA GLY A 78 -4.88 29.25 -0.94
C GLY A 78 -5.28 27.88 -0.36
N VAL A 79 -4.89 26.77 -1.02
CA VAL A 79 -5.23 25.40 -0.60
C VAL A 79 -4.18 24.89 0.40
N PRO A 80 -4.56 24.64 1.68
CA PRO A 80 -3.60 24.28 2.72
C PRO A 80 -2.94 22.92 2.45
N GLU A 81 -3.64 21.97 1.83
CA GLU A 81 -3.14 20.63 1.53
C GLU A 81 -2.02 20.68 0.47
N VAL A 82 -2.20 21.48 -0.58
CA VAL A 82 -1.18 21.67 -1.61
C VAL A 82 0.06 22.34 -1.02
N ARG A 83 -0.13 23.37 -0.17
CA ARG A 83 0.97 24.04 0.51
C ARG A 83 1.71 23.11 1.47
N TRP A 84 0.97 22.25 2.18
CA TRP A 84 1.54 21.22 3.05
C TRP A 84 2.37 20.22 2.22
N LEU A 85 1.83 19.70 1.13
CA LEU A 85 2.54 18.75 0.26
C LEU A 85 3.83 19.36 -0.30
N VAL A 86 3.81 20.62 -0.76
CA VAL A 86 5.05 21.26 -1.24
C VAL A 86 6.09 21.44 -0.13
N LYS A 87 5.68 21.83 1.09
CA LYS A 87 6.60 21.87 2.23
C LYS A 87 7.16 20.48 2.55
N ARG A 88 6.33 19.44 2.39
CA ARG A 88 6.70 18.04 2.61
C ARG A 88 7.73 17.56 1.59
N LEU A 89 7.54 17.87 0.31
CA LEU A 89 8.53 17.57 -0.74
C LEU A 89 9.88 18.21 -0.43
N LEU A 90 9.87 19.47 0.04
CA LEU A 90 11.09 20.21 0.39
C LEU A 90 11.80 19.70 1.65
N SER A 91 11.06 19.13 2.62
CA SER A 91 11.69 18.69 3.87
C SER A 91 12.60 17.48 3.69
N ARG A 92 12.47 16.73 2.57
CA ARG A 92 13.21 15.48 2.29
C ARG A 92 13.09 14.43 3.39
N GLU A 93 12.17 14.64 4.33
CA GLU A 93 11.93 13.71 5.41
C GLU A 93 11.11 12.56 4.85
N LEU A 94 11.77 11.44 4.60
CA LEU A 94 11.09 10.17 4.48
C LEU A 94 10.52 9.87 5.88
N LEU A 95 9.27 10.27 6.16
CA LEU A 95 8.53 9.63 7.24
C LEU A 95 8.27 8.23 6.71
N HIS A 96 9.26 7.35 6.91
CA HIS A 96 8.96 5.95 7.11
C HIS A 96 8.02 5.92 8.31
N ARG A 97 6.71 6.08 8.06
CA ARG A 97 5.77 5.23 8.76
C ARG A 97 6.36 3.86 8.50
N GLY A 98 6.90 3.24 9.55
CA GLY A 98 7.48 1.90 9.45
C GLY A 98 6.48 0.96 8.77
N PRO A 99 6.85 -0.30 8.53
CA PRO A 99 5.88 -1.29 8.05
C PRO A 99 4.55 -1.10 8.79
N PRO A 100 3.40 -1.06 8.07
CA PRO A 100 2.11 -0.73 8.66
C PRO A 100 1.99 -1.50 9.96
N HIS A 101 1.69 -0.81 11.08
CA HIS A 101 1.72 -1.42 12.40
C HIS A 101 0.89 -2.69 12.35
N PHE A 102 1.58 -3.82 12.25
CA PHE A 102 0.91 -5.11 12.26
C PHE A 102 0.36 -5.22 13.67
N PRO A 103 -0.97 -5.28 13.85
CA PRO A 103 -1.54 -5.24 15.19
C PRO A 103 -0.93 -6.44 15.94
N SER A 104 -0.25 -6.15 17.05
CA SER A 104 0.54 -7.15 17.79
C SER A 104 -0.31 -8.34 18.24
N THR A 105 -1.64 -8.18 18.25
CA THR A 105 -2.65 -9.23 18.42
C THR A 105 -2.57 -10.37 17.41
N LEU A 106 -2.12 -10.12 16.17
CA LEU A 106 -1.93 -11.16 15.15
C LEU A 106 -0.57 -11.87 15.28
N LEU A 107 0.38 -11.31 16.02
CA LEU A 107 1.65 -11.97 16.40
C LEU A 107 1.54 -12.72 17.71
N GLN A 108 0.45 -12.55 18.45
CA GLN A 108 0.20 -13.36 19.63
C GLN A 108 0.01 -14.80 19.18
N ARG A 109 0.92 -15.69 19.60
CA ARG A 109 0.66 -17.13 19.55
C ARG A 109 -0.63 -17.37 20.33
N GLY A 110 -1.72 -17.60 19.61
CA GLY A 110 -2.95 -18.08 20.20
C GLY A 110 -2.66 -19.39 20.93
N PRO A 111 -3.46 -19.72 21.96
CA PRO A 111 -3.29 -21.00 22.64
C PRO A 111 -3.46 -22.12 21.61
N GLN A 112 -2.48 -23.02 21.54
CA GLN A 112 -2.43 -24.10 20.57
C GLN A 112 -2.75 -25.41 21.30
N TYR A 113 -3.63 -26.23 20.72
CA TYR A 113 -3.99 -27.51 21.31
C TYR A 113 -2.77 -28.45 21.35
N PRO A 114 -2.58 -29.25 22.42
CA PRO A 114 -3.42 -29.38 23.61
C PRO A 114 -3.22 -28.25 24.62
N PHE A 115 -4.32 -27.75 25.18
CA PHE A 115 -4.30 -26.66 26.16
C PHE A 115 -3.86 -27.13 27.54
N GLU A 116 -3.06 -26.33 28.22
CA GLU A 116 -2.82 -26.54 29.64
C GLU A 116 -4.04 -26.11 30.46
N PRO A 117 -4.30 -26.71 31.66
CA PRO A 117 -5.51 -26.42 32.44
C PRO A 117 -5.71 -24.93 32.78
N TRP A 118 -4.63 -24.17 32.92
CA TRP A 118 -4.66 -22.73 33.17
C TRP A 118 -5.02 -21.92 31.92
N ASP A 119 -4.63 -22.35 30.73
CA ASP A 119 -5.00 -21.71 29.47
C ASP A 119 -6.50 -21.82 29.20
N LEU A 120 -7.12 -22.94 29.57
CA LEU A 120 -8.57 -23.11 29.52
C LEU A 120 -9.30 -22.15 30.45
N ASN A 121 -8.79 -21.93 31.66
CA ASN A 121 -9.38 -20.98 32.60
C ASN A 121 -9.23 -19.53 32.11
N TYR A 122 -8.07 -19.18 31.54
CA TYR A 122 -7.82 -17.89 30.90
C TYR A 122 -8.76 -17.66 29.70
N LEU A 123 -8.93 -18.67 28.84
CA LEU A 123 -9.86 -18.63 27.71
C LEU A 123 -11.30 -18.49 28.17
N ARG A 124 -11.73 -19.22 29.21
CA ARG A 124 -13.08 -19.11 29.80
C ARG A 124 -13.37 -17.75 30.39
N THR A 125 -12.40 -17.14 31.06
CA THR A 125 -12.54 -15.78 31.61
C THR A 125 -12.54 -14.71 30.52
N ARG A 126 -11.72 -14.85 29.47
CA ARG A 126 -11.73 -13.93 28.32
C ARG A 126 -13.01 -14.04 27.49
N THR A 127 -13.44 -15.26 27.17
CA THR A 127 -14.69 -15.51 26.42
C THR A 127 -15.93 -15.19 27.24
N GLY A 128 -15.90 -15.37 28.55
CA GLY A 128 -16.96 -14.94 29.48
C GLY A 128 -17.13 -13.42 29.59
N ASN A 129 -16.08 -12.64 29.26
CA ASN A 129 -16.17 -11.18 29.17
C ASN A 129 -16.68 -10.67 27.82
N ILE A 130 -16.78 -11.53 26.79
CA ILE A 130 -17.46 -11.20 25.54
C ILE A 130 -18.97 -11.37 25.81
N ARG A 131 -19.61 -10.32 26.32
CA ARG A 131 -21.06 -10.29 26.51
C ARG A 131 -21.80 -10.31 25.17
N GLY A 132 -21.97 -11.52 24.64
CA GLY A 132 -23.23 -12.02 24.08
C GLY A 132 -24.02 -11.13 23.14
N THR A 133 -23.51 -10.86 21.94
CA THR A 133 -24.38 -10.69 20.76
C THR A 133 -23.93 -11.41 19.50
N GLU A 134 -22.69 -11.90 19.39
CA GLU A 134 -22.19 -12.46 18.12
C GLU A 134 -21.96 -13.99 18.08
N LEU A 135 -22.15 -14.72 19.19
CA LEU A 135 -21.69 -16.12 19.29
C LEU A 135 -22.74 -17.16 19.70
N ASN A 136 -24.03 -16.82 19.65
CA ASN A 136 -25.12 -17.74 20.06
C ASN A 136 -26.17 -18.04 18.98
N GLN A 137 -25.95 -17.68 17.72
CA GLN A 137 -26.71 -18.34 16.66
C GLN A 137 -26.03 -19.67 16.36
N LYS A 138 -26.55 -20.74 16.96
CA LYS A 138 -26.29 -22.10 16.48
C LYS A 138 -26.87 -22.15 15.07
N VAL A 139 -26.01 -21.99 14.06
CA VAL A 139 -26.38 -22.35 12.69
C VAL A 139 -26.50 -23.86 12.69
N GLU A 140 -27.74 -24.35 12.73
CA GLU A 140 -28.01 -25.76 12.53
C GLU A 140 -27.59 -26.09 11.09
N LEU A 141 -26.51 -26.86 10.96
CA LEU A 141 -26.06 -27.34 9.67
C LEU A 141 -27.17 -28.25 9.10
N PRO A 142 -27.54 -28.11 7.82
CA PRO A 142 -28.49 -29.01 7.19
C PRO A 142 -28.00 -30.45 7.36
N GLN A 143 -28.90 -31.34 7.79
CA GLN A 143 -28.53 -32.73 7.99
C GLN A 143 -28.00 -33.32 6.67
N PRO A 144 -26.85 -33.99 6.69
CA PRO A 144 -26.32 -34.63 5.50
C PRO A 144 -27.34 -35.68 5.00
N PRO A 145 -27.52 -35.82 3.68
CA PRO A 145 -28.42 -36.83 3.12
C PRO A 145 -28.03 -38.23 3.61
N GLU A 146 -29.04 -39.07 3.88
CA GLU A 146 -28.86 -40.46 4.30
C GLU A 146 -27.90 -41.19 3.35
N GLY A 147 -26.76 -41.64 3.87
CA GLY A 147 -25.71 -42.33 3.12
C GLY A 147 -24.38 -41.59 2.99
N TRP A 148 -24.25 -40.36 3.49
CA TRP A 148 -22.95 -39.68 3.54
C TRP A 148 -22.05 -40.29 4.63
N THR A 149 -21.10 -41.11 4.22
CA THR A 149 -19.96 -41.48 5.06
C THR A 149 -18.92 -40.36 5.00
N PRO A 150 -18.48 -39.80 6.15
CA PRO A 150 -17.39 -38.85 6.13
C PRO A 150 -16.16 -39.54 5.51
N PRO A 151 -15.42 -38.88 4.59
CA PRO A 151 -14.15 -39.40 4.16
C PRO A 151 -13.30 -39.65 5.40
N GLY A 152 -12.75 -40.87 5.52
CA GLY A 152 -11.89 -41.26 6.65
C GLY A 152 -10.76 -40.25 6.87
N PRO A 153 -10.11 -40.26 8.05
CA PRO A 153 -9.21 -39.20 8.46
C PRO A 153 -8.14 -38.97 7.38
N SER A 154 -8.32 -37.92 6.58
CA SER A 154 -7.28 -37.45 5.69
C SER A 154 -6.12 -37.09 6.58
N ARG A 155 -4.94 -37.65 6.29
CA ARG A 155 -3.70 -37.29 6.99
C ARG A 155 -3.65 -35.76 7.13
N PRO A 156 -3.23 -35.22 8.29
CA PRO A 156 -3.10 -33.78 8.47
C PRO A 156 -2.32 -33.23 7.28
N ARG A 157 -3.00 -32.43 6.44
CA ARG A 157 -2.34 -31.78 5.32
C ARG A 157 -1.46 -30.70 5.94
N ASP A 158 -0.19 -30.98 6.03
CA ASP A 158 0.78 -30.07 6.61
C ASP A 158 1.00 -28.93 5.63
N LEU A 159 0.20 -27.87 5.79
CA LEU A 159 0.23 -26.67 4.96
C LEU A 159 1.59 -25.93 5.06
N TRP A 160 2.44 -26.31 6.03
CA TRP A 160 3.81 -25.81 6.17
C TRP A 160 4.85 -26.69 5.46
N ALA A 161 4.51 -27.94 5.13
CA ALA A 161 5.35 -28.83 4.34
C ALA A 161 5.08 -28.70 2.82
N GLU A 162 3.88 -28.29 2.41
CA GLU A 162 3.53 -27.99 1.00
C GLU A 162 3.93 -26.57 0.58
N GLY A 163 5.22 -26.23 0.74
CA GLY A 163 5.96 -25.27 -0.10
C GLY A 163 5.25 -23.98 -0.52
N CYS A 164 4.64 -23.24 0.41
CA CYS A 164 4.19 -21.85 0.17
C CYS A 164 5.21 -20.81 0.66
N LEU A 165 6.50 -21.14 0.54
CA LEU A 165 7.60 -20.18 0.56
C LEU A 165 8.36 -20.43 -0.75
N ASP A 166 8.04 -19.67 -1.79
CA ASP A 166 8.97 -19.45 -2.90
C ASP A 166 10.16 -18.66 -2.33
N ASP A 167 11.09 -19.37 -1.70
CA ASP A 167 12.41 -18.85 -1.32
C ASP A 167 13.36 -18.75 -2.54
N GLU A 168 12.85 -18.90 -3.77
CA GLU A 168 13.67 -18.87 -5.00
C GLU A 168 13.89 -17.46 -5.60
N ASP A 169 13.36 -16.39 -5.02
CA ASP A 169 13.53 -15.02 -5.57
C ASP A 169 14.73 -14.24 -5.00
N HIS A 170 15.66 -14.92 -4.32
CA HIS A 170 16.84 -14.29 -3.72
C HIS A 170 18.20 -14.67 -4.31
N SER A 171 18.26 -15.38 -5.44
CA SER A 171 19.56 -15.68 -6.04
C SER A 171 19.54 -15.95 -7.54
N ASP A 172 19.35 -14.91 -8.36
CA ASP A 172 19.72 -14.99 -9.79
C ASP A 172 20.21 -13.64 -10.34
N PHE A 173 21.35 -13.16 -9.83
CA PHE A 173 22.13 -12.05 -10.44
C PHE A 173 23.21 -12.54 -11.44
N HIS A 174 23.25 -13.83 -11.80
CA HIS A 174 24.36 -14.38 -12.61
C HIS A 174 23.97 -15.23 -13.84
N LYS A 175 22.70 -15.32 -14.25
CA LYS A 175 22.37 -16.03 -15.50
C LYS A 175 22.56 -15.13 -16.74
N PRO A 176 23.38 -15.54 -17.73
CA PRO A 176 23.51 -14.80 -18.99
C PRO A 176 22.23 -14.95 -19.86
N PRO A 177 22.00 -14.02 -20.81
CA PRO A 177 20.81 -14.03 -21.65
C PRO A 177 20.79 -15.28 -22.54
N ARG A 178 19.64 -15.95 -22.60
CA ARG A 178 19.42 -17.07 -23.53
C ARG A 178 19.34 -16.51 -24.96
N SER A 179 20.14 -17.09 -25.85
CA SER A 179 20.18 -16.84 -27.30
C SER A 179 18.86 -17.15 -27.99
#